data_AF-A0A7L2YNE3-F1
#
_entry.id   AF-A0A7L2YNE3-F1
#
_cell.length_a   1.000
_cell.length_b   1.000
_cell.length_c   1.000
_cell.angle_alpha   90.00
_cell.angle_beta   90.00
_cell.angle_gamma   90.00
#
_symmetry.space_group_name_H-M   'P 1'
#
loop_
_entity.id
_entity.type
_entity.pdbx_description
1 polymer ?
#
loop_
_entity_poly.entity_id
_entity_poly.type
_entity_poly.pdbx_seq_one_letter_code
_entity_poly.pdbx_strand_id
1 'polypeptide(L)'
;MSDKTPFETDMLTLTRFVMEKGRRVKGATGELTQLLNSMLTAIKAISSAVRKAGLAHMFGIAGTVNVTGDEVKKLDVLSNSLVINMLQSSYSTCVLVTEENKEAIITPKDKRGKYVVCFDPLDGSSNIDCLAPIGTIFAIYKKDTDDEPSEKDALQPGRNIVAAGYALYGSATLVALSTGQGVDCFMLDPGLGEFILVDRDVKIKKKGKVYSLNEGYAKYFEPAMTDYLQKKKFPE
;
A
#
# COMPACT_ATOMS: atom_id res chain seq x y z
N MET A 1 -9.43 -15.11 -35.15
CA MET A 1 -8.01 -15.50 -35.07
C MET A 1 -7.28 -14.29 -34.53
N SER A 2 -6.71 -14.36 -33.32
CA SER A 2 -6.17 -13.18 -32.64
C SER A 2 -4.79 -12.83 -33.20
N ASP A 3 -4.63 -11.61 -33.68
CA ASP A 3 -3.35 -10.94 -33.94
C ASP A 3 -2.57 -10.76 -32.63
N LYS A 4 -2.03 -11.85 -32.10
CA LYS A 4 -1.00 -11.77 -31.06
C LYS A 4 0.33 -11.88 -31.76
N THR A 5 1.00 -10.74 -31.91
CA THR A 5 2.41 -10.71 -32.29
C THR A 5 3.21 -11.60 -31.33
N PRO A 6 4.19 -12.38 -31.83
CA PRO A 6 4.91 -13.37 -31.03
C PRO A 6 5.73 -12.74 -29.89
N PHE A 7 5.99 -11.44 -29.96
CA PHE A 7 6.68 -10.67 -28.92
C PHE A 7 5.87 -9.40 -28.62
N GLU A 8 5.49 -9.22 -27.36
CA GLU A 8 4.89 -7.98 -26.86
C GLU A 8 6.02 -7.15 -26.24
N THR A 9 6.58 -6.24 -27.03
CA THR A 9 7.69 -5.37 -26.60
C THR A 9 7.22 -4.05 -25.99
N ASP A 10 5.94 -3.69 -26.18
CA ASP A 10 5.35 -2.47 -25.63
C ASP A 10 4.74 -2.72 -24.25
N MET A 11 5.60 -2.90 -23.25
CA MET A 11 5.16 -3.12 -21.87
C MET A 11 4.71 -1.80 -21.21
N LEU A 12 3.52 -1.82 -20.60
CA LEU A 12 3.00 -0.67 -19.85
C LEU A 12 3.48 -0.72 -18.39
N THR A 13 4.56 0.00 -18.10
CA THR A 13 5.07 0.13 -16.74
C THR A 13 4.17 1.02 -15.88
N LEU A 14 4.19 0.83 -14.57
CA LEU A 14 3.44 1.65 -13.60
C LEU A 14 3.88 3.12 -13.69
N THR A 15 5.18 3.37 -13.85
CA THR A 15 5.73 4.71 -14.06
C THR A 15 5.10 5.38 -15.30
N ARG A 16 5.09 4.68 -16.44
CA ARG A 16 4.46 5.17 -17.68
C ARG A 16 2.96 5.39 -17.49
N PHE A 17 2.29 4.45 -16.82
CA PHE A 17 0.87 4.50 -16.55
C PHE A 17 0.45 5.74 -15.76
N VAL A 18 1.15 6.03 -14.66
CA VAL A 18 0.88 7.21 -13.81
C VAL A 18 1.20 8.50 -14.55
N MET A 19 2.28 8.53 -15.34
CA MET A 19 2.61 9.68 -16.19
C MET A 19 1.50 9.95 -17.23
N GLU A 20 1.01 8.91 -17.92
CA GLU A 20 -0.07 9.05 -18.90
C GLU A 20 -1.39 9.49 -18.26
N LYS A 21 -1.76 8.94 -17.10
CA LYS A 21 -2.94 9.39 -16.35
C LYS A 21 -2.79 10.84 -15.90
N GLY A 22 -1.64 11.22 -15.36
CA GLY A 22 -1.35 12.59 -14.90
C GLY A 22 -1.47 13.63 -16.01
N ARG A 23 -0.99 13.33 -17.22
CA ARG A 23 -1.09 14.24 -18.39
C ARG A 23 -2.52 14.54 -18.83
N ARG A 24 -3.48 13.66 -18.52
CA ARG A 24 -4.90 13.84 -18.89
C ARG A 24 -5.64 14.74 -17.89
N VAL A 25 -5.09 14.99 -16.71
CA VAL A 25 -5.71 15.82 -15.68
C VAL A 25 -5.32 17.28 -15.91
N LYS A 26 -6.32 18.13 -16.20
CA LYS A 26 -6.10 19.58 -16.36
C LYS A 26 -5.53 20.17 -15.06
N GLY A 27 -4.43 20.91 -15.18
CA GLY A 27 -3.77 21.57 -14.04
C GLY A 27 -2.92 20.64 -13.16
N ALA A 28 -2.65 19.40 -13.59
CA ALA A 28 -1.74 18.52 -12.86
C ALA A 28 -0.29 19.03 -12.93
N THR A 29 0.32 19.21 -11.77
CA THR A 29 1.72 19.68 -11.64
C THR A 29 2.76 18.55 -11.75
N GLY A 30 2.32 17.30 -11.67
CA GLY A 30 3.21 16.12 -11.63
C GLY A 30 3.62 15.66 -10.22
N GLU A 31 3.31 16.44 -9.17
CA GLU A 31 3.65 16.06 -7.78
C GLU A 31 3.06 14.70 -7.35
N LEU A 32 1.84 14.36 -7.78
CA LEU A 32 1.27 13.05 -7.47
C LEU A 32 2.05 11.91 -8.16
N THR A 33 2.52 12.15 -9.40
CA THR A 33 3.35 11.19 -10.13
C THR A 33 4.68 10.98 -9.40
N GLN A 34 5.30 12.06 -8.94
CA GLN A 34 6.54 12.00 -8.16
C GLN A 34 6.33 11.25 -6.84
N LEU A 35 5.26 11.56 -6.11
CA LEU A 35 4.88 10.88 -4.87
C LEU A 35 4.69 9.38 -5.07
N LEU A 36 3.94 8.97 -6.10
CA LEU A 36 3.72 7.57 -6.42
C LEU A 36 5.05 6.88 -6.79
N ASN A 37 5.90 7.50 -7.60
CA ASN A 37 7.21 6.93 -7.94
C ASN A 37 8.12 6.74 -6.70
N SER A 38 8.11 7.68 -5.75
CA SER A 38 8.80 7.54 -4.47
C SER A 38 8.24 6.36 -3.66
N MET A 39 6.92 6.23 -3.56
CA MET A 39 6.28 5.09 -2.89
C MET A 39 6.66 3.75 -3.54
N LEU A 40 6.64 3.65 -4.87
CA LEU A 40 7.05 2.43 -5.59
C LEU A 40 8.51 2.08 -5.35
N THR A 41 9.37 3.07 -5.23
CA THR A 41 10.79 2.85 -4.91
C THR A 41 10.96 2.27 -3.51
N ALA A 42 10.21 2.78 -2.52
CA ALA A 42 10.16 2.18 -1.18
C ALA A 42 9.64 0.74 -1.23
N ILE A 43 8.55 0.48 -1.96
CA ILE A 43 7.97 -0.86 -2.13
C ILE A 43 9.00 -1.82 -2.74
N LYS A 44 9.77 -1.41 -3.76
CA LYS A 44 10.84 -2.25 -4.33
C LYS A 44 11.93 -2.58 -3.31
N ALA A 45 12.33 -1.60 -2.49
CA ALA A 45 13.33 -1.80 -1.45
C ALA A 45 12.83 -2.76 -0.36
N ILE A 46 11.60 -2.59 0.12
CA ILE A 46 10.94 -3.48 1.09
C ILE A 46 10.82 -4.90 0.50
N SER A 47 10.34 -5.00 -0.74
CA SER A 47 10.21 -6.25 -1.48
C SER A 47 11.53 -7.04 -1.60
N SER A 48 12.66 -6.34 -1.78
CA SER A 48 13.99 -6.96 -1.76
C SER A 48 14.41 -7.37 -0.34
N ALA A 49 14.10 -6.57 0.68
CA ALA A 49 14.42 -6.89 2.07
C ALA A 49 13.64 -8.11 2.58
N VAL A 50 12.32 -8.15 2.34
CA VAL A 50 11.44 -9.26 2.71
C VAL A 50 11.94 -10.59 2.11
N ARG A 51 12.32 -10.60 0.84
CA ARG A 51 12.86 -11.81 0.17
C ARG A 51 14.20 -12.31 0.73
N LYS A 52 14.93 -11.47 1.47
CA LYS A 52 16.25 -11.79 2.03
C LYS A 52 16.23 -11.83 3.56
N ALA A 53 15.06 -11.69 4.18
CA ALA A 53 14.95 -11.45 5.62
C ALA A 53 15.60 -12.56 6.47
N GLY A 54 15.44 -13.83 6.07
CA GLY A 54 16.07 -14.96 6.75
C GLY A 54 17.59 -15.04 6.57
N LEU A 55 18.12 -14.55 5.45
CA LEU A 55 19.56 -14.52 5.18
C LEU A 55 20.25 -13.34 5.86
N ALA A 56 19.54 -12.22 6.00
CA ALA A 56 20.06 -10.98 6.58
C ALA A 56 19.85 -10.87 8.10
N HIS A 57 19.45 -11.95 8.77
CA HIS A 57 19.09 -11.97 10.21
C HIS A 57 18.09 -10.86 10.60
N MET A 58 17.17 -10.55 9.67
CA MET A 58 16.13 -9.54 9.85
C MET A 58 14.88 -10.09 10.52
N PHE A 59 14.84 -11.39 10.82
CA PHE A 59 13.81 -11.97 11.68
C PHE A 59 14.06 -11.63 13.15
N GLY A 60 12.95 -11.52 13.90
CA GLY A 60 12.95 -11.21 15.33
C GLY A 60 12.60 -9.76 15.67
N ILE A 61 12.44 -9.57 16.98
CA ILE A 61 11.95 -8.35 17.62
C ILE A 61 13.04 -7.26 17.54
N ALA A 62 12.63 -6.03 17.26
CA ALA A 62 13.46 -4.82 17.34
C ALA A 62 13.70 -4.36 18.79
N GLY A 63 13.00 -4.96 19.77
CA GLY A 63 13.09 -4.62 21.19
C GLY A 63 12.18 -3.48 21.63
N THR A 64 11.21 -3.08 20.79
CA THR A 64 10.25 -2.00 21.04
C THR A 64 8.81 -2.49 20.82
N VAL A 65 7.85 -1.83 21.47
CA VAL A 65 6.40 -2.06 21.28
C VAL A 65 5.82 -0.82 20.60
N ASN A 66 4.98 -1.01 19.57
CA ASN A 66 4.34 0.10 18.86
C ASN A 66 3.15 0.68 19.66
N VAL A 67 2.44 1.66 19.09
CA VAL A 67 1.33 2.34 19.76
C VAL A 67 0.03 1.53 19.84
N THR A 68 -0.12 0.50 19.00
CA THR A 68 -1.25 -0.44 19.01
C THR A 68 -1.02 -1.60 19.99
N GLY A 69 0.21 -1.75 20.51
CA GLY A 69 0.58 -2.75 21.51
C GLY A 69 1.27 -3.99 20.93
N ASP A 70 1.65 -3.97 19.66
CA ASP A 70 2.31 -5.07 18.96
C ASP A 70 3.84 -5.00 19.13
N GLU A 71 4.49 -6.17 19.18
CA GLU A 71 5.95 -6.28 19.20
C GLU A 71 6.53 -5.89 17.83
N VAL A 72 7.31 -4.81 17.80
CA VAL A 72 7.91 -4.30 16.57
C VAL A 72 8.99 -5.23 16.09
N LYS A 73 8.91 -5.71 14.85
CA LYS A 73 9.95 -6.51 14.21
C LYS A 73 10.94 -5.60 13.48
N LYS A 74 12.16 -6.09 13.25
CA LYS A 74 13.21 -5.31 12.56
C LYS A 74 12.78 -4.87 11.16
N LEU A 75 12.00 -5.69 10.47
CA LEU A 75 11.46 -5.35 9.15
C LEU A 75 10.44 -4.21 9.21
N ASP A 76 9.68 -4.07 10.29
CA ASP A 76 8.72 -2.96 10.47
C ASP A 76 9.50 -1.64 10.55
N VAL A 77 10.55 -1.59 11.39
CA VAL A 77 11.43 -0.42 11.53
C VAL A 77 12.08 -0.04 10.19
N LEU A 78 12.58 -1.04 9.46
CA LEU A 78 13.21 -0.84 8.15
C LEU A 78 12.19 -0.28 7.14
N SER A 79 11.03 -0.91 7.04
CA SER A 79 9.99 -0.55 6.07
C SER A 79 9.46 0.85 6.36
N ASN A 80 9.20 1.17 7.63
CA ASN A 80 8.78 2.50 8.05
C ASN A 80 9.82 3.58 7.68
N SER A 81 11.10 3.32 7.99
CA SER A 81 12.19 4.25 7.66
C SER A 81 12.32 4.46 6.15
N LEU A 82 12.21 3.39 5.35
CA LEU A 82 12.27 3.49 3.88
C LEU A 82 11.12 4.33 3.32
N VAL A 83 9.88 4.10 3.77
CA VAL A 83 8.72 4.85 3.29
C VAL A 83 8.84 6.32 3.70
N ILE A 84 9.12 6.63 4.97
CA ILE A 84 9.28 8.02 5.44
C ILE A 84 10.32 8.77 4.61
N ASN A 85 11.50 8.18 4.43
CA ASN A 85 12.60 8.81 3.70
C ASN A 85 12.26 9.05 2.22
N MET A 86 11.64 8.07 1.55
CA MET A 86 11.24 8.18 0.15
C MET A 86 10.12 9.20 -0.05
N LEU A 87 9.14 9.26 0.87
CA LEU A 87 8.04 10.21 0.81
C LEU A 87 8.51 11.64 1.09
N GLN A 88 9.35 11.87 2.10
CA GLN A 88 9.90 13.21 2.35
C GLN A 88 10.80 13.69 1.21
N SER A 89 11.60 12.81 0.61
CA SER A 89 12.43 13.17 -0.57
C SER A 89 11.65 13.33 -1.87
N SER A 90 10.34 13.05 -1.86
CA SER A 90 9.46 13.29 -3.02
C SER A 90 9.09 14.76 -3.22
N TYR A 91 9.39 15.64 -2.25
CA TYR A 91 8.96 17.05 -2.25
C TYR A 91 7.45 17.26 -2.45
N SER A 92 6.65 16.21 -2.19
CA SER A 92 5.22 16.18 -2.52
C SER A 92 4.33 16.04 -1.29
N THR A 93 4.89 15.70 -0.12
CA THR A 93 4.13 15.46 1.12
C THR A 93 4.23 16.62 2.11
N CYS A 94 3.22 16.79 2.95
CA CYS A 94 3.22 17.74 4.06
C CYS A 94 3.03 17.05 5.42
N VAL A 95 2.22 15.99 5.47
CA VAL A 95 1.95 15.20 6.68
C VAL A 95 2.04 13.72 6.33
N LEU A 96 2.71 12.95 7.18
CA LEU A 96 2.76 11.50 7.09
C LEU A 96 2.16 10.90 8.37
N VAL A 97 1.31 9.90 8.23
CA VAL A 97 0.76 9.10 9.34
C VAL A 97 1.11 7.64 9.07
N THR A 98 1.70 6.99 10.05
CA THR A 98 2.16 5.60 9.95
C THR A 98 1.80 4.85 11.21
N GLU A 99 1.45 3.59 11.08
CA GLU A 99 1.15 2.69 12.21
C GLU A 99 2.31 2.67 13.24
N GLU A 100 3.55 2.78 12.76
CA GLU A 100 4.75 2.65 13.58
C GLU A 100 5.13 3.93 14.36
N ASN A 101 4.43 5.05 14.14
CA ASN A 101 4.69 6.31 14.83
C ASN A 101 3.43 6.82 15.54
N LYS A 102 3.58 7.17 16.81
CA LYS A 102 2.49 7.72 17.63
C LYS A 102 1.92 9.03 17.11
N GLU A 103 2.81 9.91 16.68
CA GLU A 103 2.48 11.27 16.26
C GLU A 103 2.62 11.38 14.75
N ALA A 104 1.77 12.18 14.13
CA ALA A 104 1.90 12.51 12.72
C ALA A 104 3.23 13.22 12.46
N ILE A 105 3.92 12.81 11.39
CA ILE A 105 5.20 13.38 11.00
C ILE A 105 4.94 14.56 10.07
N ILE A 106 5.28 15.76 10.53
CA ILE A 106 5.21 16.97 9.71
C ILE A 106 6.45 17.05 8.83
N THR A 107 6.26 17.12 7.51
CA THR A 107 7.38 17.20 6.55
C THR A 107 8.13 18.53 6.73
N PRO A 108 9.48 18.55 6.74
CA PRO A 108 10.28 19.77 6.83
C PRO A 108 9.95 20.79 5.75
N LYS A 109 10.01 22.09 6.07
CA LYS A 109 9.57 23.20 5.19
C LYS A 109 10.20 23.18 3.79
N ASP A 110 11.46 22.81 3.69
CA ASP A 110 12.24 22.70 2.45
C ASP A 110 11.83 21.51 1.55
N LYS A 111 11.06 20.56 2.08
CA LYS A 111 10.63 19.33 1.39
C LYS A 111 9.10 19.20 1.26
N ARG A 112 8.35 20.25 1.61
CA ARG A 112 6.89 20.18 1.64
C ARG A 112 6.27 20.22 0.25
N GLY A 113 5.31 19.35 0.03
CA GLY A 113 4.30 19.48 -1.01
C GLY A 113 2.89 19.53 -0.42
N LYS A 114 1.89 19.15 -1.23
CA LYS A 114 0.46 19.33 -0.89
C LYS A 114 -0.30 18.06 -0.49
N TYR A 115 0.40 16.92 -0.38
CA TYR A 115 -0.25 15.64 -0.08
C TYR A 115 -0.04 15.23 1.37
N VAL A 116 -1.06 14.60 1.93
CA VAL A 116 -1.01 13.87 3.20
C VAL A 116 -1.00 12.39 2.86
N VAL A 117 -0.13 11.60 3.51
CA VAL A 117 -0.03 10.16 3.25
C VAL A 117 -0.21 9.39 4.55
N CYS A 118 -1.24 8.55 4.59
CA CYS A 118 -1.43 7.56 5.65
C CYS A 118 -0.98 6.20 5.12
N PHE A 119 -0.15 5.47 5.86
CA PHE A 119 0.34 4.17 5.42
C PHE A 119 0.57 3.19 6.56
N ASP A 120 0.45 1.91 6.25
CA ASP A 120 0.99 0.82 7.03
C ASP A 120 2.21 0.30 6.26
N PRO A 121 3.44 0.44 6.81
CA PRO A 121 4.65 0.08 6.11
C PRO A 121 4.80 -1.43 5.91
N LEU A 122 4.25 -2.27 6.81
CA LEU A 122 4.39 -3.72 6.76
C LEU A 122 3.22 -4.48 7.41
N ASP A 123 2.08 -4.54 6.70
CA ASP A 123 0.88 -5.28 7.12
C ASP A 123 1.15 -6.77 7.25
N GLY A 124 0.58 -7.38 8.30
CA GLY A 124 0.72 -8.80 8.58
C GLY A 124 2.08 -9.16 9.18
N SER A 125 2.73 -8.25 9.92
CA SER A 125 4.02 -8.49 10.58
C SER A 125 4.08 -9.79 11.40
N SER A 126 2.97 -10.21 12.01
CA SER A 126 2.82 -11.51 12.69
C SER A 126 3.15 -12.72 11.81
N ASN A 127 2.95 -12.62 10.49
CA ASN A 127 3.19 -13.67 9.50
C ASN A 127 4.64 -13.73 8.96
N ILE A 128 5.51 -12.79 9.36
CA ILE A 128 6.89 -12.70 8.86
C ILE A 128 7.67 -14.01 9.12
N ASP A 129 7.59 -14.56 10.33
CA ASP A 129 8.42 -15.70 10.72
C ASP A 129 7.93 -17.02 10.12
N CYS A 130 6.67 -17.10 9.72
CA CYS A 130 6.10 -18.26 9.02
C CYS A 130 6.10 -18.12 7.49
N LEU A 131 6.73 -17.06 6.96
CA LEU A 131 6.86 -16.78 5.53
C LEU A 131 5.51 -16.69 4.79
N ALA A 132 4.44 -16.33 5.51
CA ALA A 132 3.14 -16.06 4.89
C ALA A 132 3.13 -14.67 4.21
N PRO A 133 2.22 -14.43 3.26
CA PRO A 133 2.17 -13.15 2.55
C PRO A 133 1.93 -11.98 3.50
N ILE A 134 2.68 -10.91 3.27
CA ILE A 134 2.62 -9.62 3.98
C ILE A 134 2.50 -8.48 2.96
N GLY A 135 2.27 -7.24 3.40
CA GLY A 135 2.02 -6.15 2.48
C GLY A 135 2.45 -4.77 2.97
N THR A 136 2.20 -3.75 2.16
CA THR A 136 2.29 -2.33 2.55
C THR A 136 1.01 -1.67 2.07
N ILE A 137 0.31 -0.92 2.92
CA ILE A 137 -0.95 -0.26 2.58
C ILE A 137 -0.74 1.24 2.58
N PHE A 138 -1.35 1.97 1.64
CA PHE A 138 -1.28 3.43 1.64
C PHE A 138 -2.54 4.10 1.11
N ALA A 139 -2.80 5.29 1.66
CA ALA A 139 -3.83 6.22 1.24
C ALA A 139 -3.25 7.63 1.15
N ILE A 140 -3.52 8.31 0.04
CA ILE A 140 -3.04 9.65 -0.25
C ILE A 140 -4.23 10.59 -0.27
N TYR A 141 -4.14 11.65 0.52
CA TYR A 141 -5.09 12.76 0.55
C TYR A 141 -4.42 14.03 0.04
N LYS A 142 -5.23 14.98 -0.41
CA LYS A 142 -4.75 16.34 -0.66
C LYS A 142 -5.04 17.18 0.59
N LYS A 143 -4.09 18.02 1.01
CA LYS A 143 -4.33 19.01 2.07
C LYS A 143 -5.43 19.97 1.60
N ASP A 144 -6.40 20.23 2.47
CA ASP A 144 -7.61 21.02 2.18
C ASP A 144 -7.64 22.38 2.91
N THR A 145 -6.67 22.63 3.79
CA THR A 145 -6.51 23.90 4.52
C THR A 145 -5.35 24.73 3.97
N ASP A 146 -5.35 26.03 4.24
CA ASP A 146 -4.22 26.94 3.93
C ASP A 146 -3.26 27.12 5.13
N ASP A 147 -3.63 26.62 6.32
CA ASP A 147 -2.83 26.71 7.54
C ASP A 147 -1.51 25.92 7.47
N GLU A 148 -0.64 26.08 8.46
CA GLU A 148 0.55 25.22 8.60
C GLU A 148 0.13 23.74 8.76
N PRO A 149 0.78 22.79 8.07
CA PRO A 149 0.41 21.38 8.14
C PRO A 149 0.43 20.83 9.56
N SER A 150 -0.61 20.09 9.93
CA SER A 150 -0.78 19.48 11.25
C SER A 150 -1.43 18.11 11.15
N GLU A 151 -1.44 17.36 12.26
CA GLU A 151 -2.11 16.05 12.34
C GLU A 151 -3.59 16.10 11.89
N LYS A 152 -4.26 17.24 12.07
CA LYS A 152 -5.66 17.43 11.66
C LYS A 152 -5.88 17.25 10.16
N ASP A 153 -4.87 17.55 9.33
CA ASP A 153 -4.95 17.39 7.87
C ASP A 153 -5.06 15.92 7.45
N ALA A 154 -4.70 14.98 8.32
CA ALA A 154 -4.85 13.54 8.10
C ALA A 154 -6.23 13.00 8.55
N LEU A 155 -6.97 13.75 9.37
CA LEU A 155 -8.29 13.36 9.90
C LEU A 155 -9.42 13.64 8.90
N GLN A 156 -9.19 13.26 7.64
CA GLN A 156 -10.16 13.39 6.55
C GLN A 156 -10.96 12.09 6.37
N PRO A 157 -12.22 12.17 5.92
CA PRO A 157 -12.99 10.98 5.62
C PRO A 157 -12.40 10.27 4.39
N GLY A 158 -12.44 8.92 4.36
CA GLY A 158 -11.85 8.13 3.27
C GLY A 158 -12.39 8.42 1.86
N ARG A 159 -13.56 9.07 1.75
CA ARG A 159 -14.09 9.60 0.48
C ARG A 159 -13.23 10.70 -0.16
N ASN A 160 -12.33 11.31 0.62
CA ASN A 160 -11.40 12.35 0.15
C ASN A 160 -10.06 11.80 -0.36
N ILE A 161 -9.87 10.47 -0.35
CA ILE A 161 -8.65 9.84 -0.88
C ILE A 161 -8.53 10.14 -2.37
N VAL A 162 -7.39 10.69 -2.78
CA VAL A 162 -7.08 10.99 -4.20
C VAL A 162 -6.37 9.83 -4.89
N ALA A 163 -5.65 9.00 -4.13
CA ALA A 163 -5.07 7.75 -4.59
C ALA A 163 -4.88 6.79 -3.41
N ALA A 164 -5.11 5.50 -3.63
CA ALA A 164 -4.92 4.46 -2.62
C ALA A 164 -4.37 3.21 -3.27
N GLY A 165 -3.71 2.38 -2.48
CA GLY A 165 -3.26 1.09 -2.95
C GLY A 165 -2.65 0.25 -1.86
N TYR A 166 -2.24 -0.94 -2.26
CA TYR A 166 -1.42 -1.80 -1.45
C TYR A 166 -0.38 -2.52 -2.31
N ALA A 167 0.77 -2.79 -1.70
CA ALA A 167 1.73 -3.76 -2.19
C ALA A 167 1.49 -5.09 -1.47
N LEU A 168 1.55 -6.18 -2.22
CA LEU A 168 1.51 -7.55 -1.71
C LEU A 168 2.87 -8.20 -1.94
N TYR A 169 3.51 -8.65 -0.87
CA TYR A 169 4.76 -9.41 -0.88
C TYR A 169 4.45 -10.91 -0.70
N GLY A 170 3.82 -11.50 -1.72
CA GLY A 170 3.53 -12.93 -1.76
C GLY A 170 4.57 -13.72 -2.55
N SER A 171 4.12 -14.76 -3.25
CA SER A 171 4.95 -15.51 -4.20
C SER A 171 5.53 -14.61 -5.31
N ALA A 172 4.77 -13.58 -5.71
CA ALA A 172 5.22 -12.45 -6.51
C ALA A 172 4.95 -11.14 -5.77
N THR A 173 5.61 -10.06 -6.18
CA THR A 173 5.27 -8.72 -5.67
C THR A 173 4.30 -8.04 -6.60
N LEU A 174 3.14 -7.67 -6.07
CA LEU A 174 2.07 -6.99 -6.79
C LEU A 174 1.77 -5.65 -6.13
N VAL A 175 1.44 -4.64 -6.92
CA VAL A 175 0.87 -3.38 -6.47
C VAL A 175 -0.51 -3.23 -7.09
N ALA A 176 -1.54 -3.13 -6.25
CA ALA A 176 -2.87 -2.71 -6.65
C ALA A 176 -3.01 -1.22 -6.39
N LEU A 177 -3.37 -0.43 -7.40
CA LEU A 177 -3.43 1.02 -7.34
C LEU A 177 -4.77 1.53 -7.87
N SER A 178 -5.36 2.49 -7.16
CA SER A 178 -6.49 3.30 -7.61
C SER A 178 -6.15 4.78 -7.50
N THR A 179 -6.51 5.54 -8.53
CA THR A 179 -6.43 7.01 -8.56
C THR A 179 -7.82 7.63 -8.79
N GLY A 180 -8.88 6.94 -8.33
CA GLY A 180 -10.28 7.33 -8.53
C GLY A 180 -10.92 6.91 -9.85
N GLN A 181 -10.18 6.25 -10.75
CA GLN A 181 -10.65 5.80 -12.06
C GLN A 181 -10.37 4.31 -12.27
N GLY A 182 -11.04 3.48 -11.46
CA GLY A 182 -10.82 2.04 -11.45
C GLY A 182 -9.60 1.60 -10.62
N VAL A 183 -9.39 0.29 -10.59
CA VAL A 183 -8.28 -0.37 -9.89
C VAL A 183 -7.44 -1.09 -10.94
N ASP A 184 -6.13 -0.90 -10.89
CA ASP A 184 -5.19 -1.53 -11.81
C ASP A 184 -4.12 -2.27 -10.99
N CYS A 185 -3.74 -3.47 -11.42
CA CYS A 185 -2.74 -4.31 -10.76
C CYS A 185 -1.48 -4.40 -11.60
N PHE A 186 -0.34 -4.21 -10.93
CA PHE A 186 0.98 -4.26 -11.55
C PHE A 186 1.85 -5.27 -10.82
N MET A 187 2.56 -6.11 -11.56
CA MET A 187 3.47 -7.10 -11.00
C MET A 187 4.91 -6.63 -11.19
N LEU A 188 5.74 -6.78 -10.16
CA LEU A 188 7.16 -6.48 -10.22
C LEU A 188 7.87 -7.54 -11.06
N ASP A 189 8.56 -7.12 -12.12
CA ASP A 189 9.60 -7.91 -12.76
C ASP A 189 10.92 -7.67 -11.99
N PRO A 190 11.47 -8.69 -11.28
CA PRO A 190 12.69 -8.51 -10.50
C PRO A 190 13.96 -8.32 -11.35
N GLY A 191 13.97 -8.80 -12.60
CA GLY A 191 15.10 -8.66 -13.51
C GLY A 191 15.20 -7.24 -14.07
N LEU A 192 14.06 -6.60 -14.34
CA LEU A 192 13.98 -5.22 -14.80
C LEU A 192 13.92 -4.20 -13.66
N GLY A 193 13.41 -4.60 -12.49
CA GLY A 193 13.12 -3.67 -11.39
C GLY A 193 11.92 -2.75 -11.68
N GLU A 194 11.00 -3.18 -12.55
CA GLU A 194 9.84 -2.41 -13.01
C GLU A 194 8.52 -3.11 -12.70
N PHE A 195 7.50 -2.32 -12.38
CA PHE A 195 6.13 -2.81 -12.19
C PHE A 195 5.41 -2.79 -13.54
N ILE A 196 5.00 -3.95 -14.04
CA ILE A 196 4.32 -4.11 -15.33
C ILE A 196 2.83 -4.34 -15.10
N LEU A 197 1.97 -3.65 -15.86
CA LEU A 197 0.53 -3.83 -15.78
C LEU A 197 0.15 -5.28 -16.13
N VAL A 198 -0.57 -5.96 -15.24
CA VAL A 198 -1.04 -7.35 -15.44
C VAL A 198 -2.56 -7.45 -15.49
N ASP A 199 -3.27 -6.63 -14.71
CA ASP A 199 -4.73 -6.56 -14.74
C ASP A 199 -5.19 -5.10 -14.75
N ARG A 200 -6.07 -4.76 -15.69
CA ARG A 200 -6.60 -3.41 -15.89
C ARG A 200 -8.06 -3.32 -15.50
N ASP A 201 -8.45 -2.21 -14.87
CA ASP A 201 -9.83 -1.93 -14.45
C ASP A 201 -10.51 -3.11 -13.72
N VAL A 202 -9.80 -3.66 -12.73
CA VAL A 202 -10.23 -4.81 -11.95
C VAL A 202 -11.60 -4.56 -11.31
N LYS A 203 -12.52 -5.51 -11.51
CA LYS A 203 -13.84 -5.53 -10.88
C LYS A 203 -14.03 -6.79 -10.05
N ILE A 204 -14.52 -6.63 -8.83
CA ILE A 204 -14.91 -7.75 -8.00
C ILE A 204 -16.15 -8.45 -8.57
N LYS A 205 -16.23 -9.78 -8.43
CA LYS A 205 -17.42 -10.55 -8.81
C LYS A 205 -18.62 -10.14 -7.94
N LYS A 206 -19.82 -10.10 -8.53
CA LYS A 206 -21.06 -9.76 -7.80
C LYS A 206 -21.34 -10.70 -6.61
N LYS A 207 -20.92 -11.97 -6.67
CA LYS A 207 -21.04 -12.95 -5.59
C LYS A 207 -19.80 -13.83 -5.53
N GLY A 208 -19.16 -13.87 -4.36
CA GLY A 208 -18.01 -14.75 -4.07
C GLY A 208 -18.44 -16.14 -3.56
N LYS A 209 -17.45 -17.03 -3.42
CA LYS A 209 -17.60 -18.39 -2.86
C LYS A 209 -16.75 -18.63 -1.61
N VAL A 210 -16.04 -17.60 -1.15
CA VAL A 210 -15.10 -17.66 -0.04
C VAL A 210 -15.50 -16.62 0.98
N TYR A 211 -15.40 -16.97 2.26
CA TYR A 211 -15.44 -16.02 3.37
C TYR A 211 -14.07 -16.05 4.07
N SER A 212 -13.65 -14.92 4.64
CA SER A 212 -12.37 -14.78 5.34
C SER A 212 -12.61 -14.09 6.67
N LEU A 213 -12.40 -14.80 7.77
CA LEU A 213 -12.43 -14.30 9.14
C LEU A 213 -11.67 -15.26 10.06
N ASN A 214 -11.31 -14.81 11.26
CA ASN A 214 -10.77 -15.68 12.30
C ASN A 214 -11.90 -16.27 13.16
N GLU A 215 -12.29 -17.52 12.86
CA GLU A 215 -13.33 -18.23 13.62
C GLU A 215 -12.96 -18.58 15.07
N GLY A 216 -11.69 -18.41 15.48
CA GLY A 216 -11.29 -18.53 16.89
C GLY A 216 -12.00 -17.53 17.81
N TYR A 217 -12.54 -16.44 17.25
CA TYR A 217 -13.36 -15.47 17.97
C TYR A 217 -14.86 -15.80 18.00
N ALA A 218 -15.28 -17.01 17.59
CA ALA A 218 -16.69 -17.39 17.48
C ALA A 218 -17.53 -17.11 18.73
N LYS A 219 -16.93 -17.23 19.93
CA LYS A 219 -17.59 -16.92 21.21
C LYS A 219 -18.07 -15.47 21.31
N TYR A 220 -17.39 -14.54 20.63
CA TYR A 220 -17.62 -13.09 20.73
C TYR A 220 -18.38 -12.54 19.53
N PHE A 221 -18.77 -13.37 18.56
CA PHE A 221 -19.50 -12.91 17.39
C PHE A 221 -20.92 -12.48 17.77
N GLU A 222 -21.33 -11.35 17.21
CA GLU A 222 -22.72 -10.92 17.25
C GLU A 222 -23.62 -11.95 16.54
N PRO A 223 -24.91 -12.06 16.93
CA PRO A 223 -25.84 -13.03 16.35
C PRO A 223 -25.89 -13.01 14.82
N ALA A 224 -25.85 -11.81 14.22
CA ALA A 224 -25.88 -11.66 12.76
C ALA A 224 -24.68 -12.30 12.05
N MET A 225 -23.48 -12.26 12.67
CA MET A 225 -22.29 -12.91 12.13
C MET A 225 -22.38 -14.43 12.27
N THR A 226 -22.86 -14.91 13.41
CA THR A 226 -23.08 -16.35 13.62
C THR A 226 -24.08 -16.92 12.60
N ASP A 227 -25.20 -16.23 12.38
CA ASP A 227 -26.20 -16.61 11.38
C ASP A 227 -25.63 -16.59 9.95
N TYR A 228 -24.82 -15.58 9.63
CA TYR A 228 -24.14 -15.51 8.33
C TYR A 228 -23.21 -16.71 8.12
N LEU A 229 -22.38 -17.05 9.10
CA LEU A 229 -21.46 -18.19 9.03
C LEU A 229 -22.19 -19.51 8.92
N GLN A 230 -23.30 -19.68 9.64
CA GLN A 230 -24.12 -20.87 9.55
C GLN A 230 -24.62 -21.08 8.12
N LYS A 231 -25.10 -20.02 7.47
CA LYS A 231 -25.52 -20.05 6.05
C LYS A 231 -24.37 -20.29 5.06
N LYS A 232 -23.13 -19.99 5.42
CA LYS A 232 -21.96 -20.29 4.57
C LYS A 232 -21.53 -21.76 4.69
N LYS A 233 -21.60 -22.33 5.90
CA LYS A 233 -21.21 -23.71 6.20
C LYS A 233 -22.27 -24.73 5.79
N PHE A 234 -23.53 -24.36 5.95
CA PHE A 234 -24.70 -25.20 5.65
C PHE A 234 -25.62 -24.44 4.69
N PRO A 235 -25.25 -24.34 3.40
CA PRO A 235 -26.09 -23.70 2.40
C PRO A 235 -27.35 -24.54 2.11
N GLU A 236 -28.51 -23.89 2.10
CA GLU A 236 -29.80 -24.43 1.62
C GLU A 236 -29.94 -24.31 0.10
#